data_AF-A0A2H0A2Z8-F1
#
_entry.id   AF-A0A2H0A2Z8-F1
#
_cell.length_a   1.000
_cell.length_b   1.000
_cell.length_c   1.000
_cell.angle_alpha   90.00
_cell.angle_beta   90.00
_cell.angle_gamma   90.00
#
_symmetry.space_group_name_H-M   'P 1'
#
loop_
_entity.id
_entity.type
_entity.pdbx_description
1 polymer ?
#
loop_
_entity_poly.entity_id
_entity_poly.type
_entity_poly.pdbx_seq_one_letter_code
_entity_poly.pdbx_strand_id
1 'polypeptide(L)'
;MTQLEEARNSTITDAMRQVAQDEHLDPEEIRSRVAEGCVVIPKNSHHDFQARGVGQGLKTKVNANIGTSPSHFDLDEELKKLDVAVAAGADAVMDLSTGGDLDRIFKAIINHSPVMIGTVPIYKTISKVFAEKRVCADVTENEIFDEIAHQAEIGVDFVTVHCGITRQSIKALRASSRLMGMVSRGGSLMAEWIMKNDTENPLYEKFDRLLDIAREHDVTLSLGDGLRPGTIFDAEDGAQITELIILGQLARRARDAGVQVMIEGPGHVPLSRIAGDMKLQKRLCGGAPYYVLGPLPTDIAAGYDHITAAIGGAIAAANGADFLCYV
;
A
#
# COMPACT_ATOMS: atom_id res chain seq x y z
N MET A 1 0.54 -21.85 1.57
CA MET A 1 0.65 -21.31 2.93
C MET A 1 1.43 -20.02 2.83
N THR A 2 1.01 -18.98 3.53
CA THR A 2 1.67 -17.68 3.50
C THR A 2 2.90 -17.66 4.42
N GLN A 3 3.78 -16.67 4.29
CA GLN A 3 4.88 -16.48 5.24
C GLN A 3 4.38 -16.34 6.70
N LEU A 4 3.22 -15.70 6.90
CA LEU A 4 2.63 -15.53 8.24
C LEU A 4 2.21 -16.87 8.85
N GLU A 5 1.62 -17.75 8.05
CA GLU A 5 1.22 -19.09 8.49
C GLU A 5 2.41 -19.98 8.79
N GLU A 6 3.38 -20.00 7.88
CA GLU A 6 4.63 -20.75 8.08
C GLU A 6 5.35 -20.28 9.36
N ALA A 7 5.42 -18.96 9.56
CA ALA A 7 6.01 -18.38 10.76
C ALA A 7 5.28 -18.86 12.03
N ARG A 8 3.93 -18.84 12.05
CA ARG A 8 3.12 -19.30 13.20
C ARG A 8 3.22 -20.80 13.44
N ASN A 9 3.48 -21.58 12.40
CA ASN A 9 3.78 -23.01 12.49
C ASN A 9 5.23 -23.28 12.92
N SER A 10 5.98 -22.26 13.33
CA SER A 10 7.39 -22.34 13.73
C SER A 10 8.33 -22.80 12.60
N THR A 11 7.92 -22.60 11.34
CA THR A 11 8.75 -22.86 10.16
C THR A 11 9.57 -21.63 9.80
N ILE A 12 10.88 -21.80 9.59
CA ILE A 12 11.75 -20.78 9.01
C ILE A 12 11.88 -21.06 7.51
N THR A 13 11.19 -20.26 6.69
CA THR A 13 11.21 -20.37 5.23
C THR A 13 12.50 -19.82 4.62
N ASP A 14 12.75 -20.13 3.35
CA ASP A 14 13.90 -19.55 2.62
C ASP A 14 13.79 -18.03 2.49
N ALA A 15 12.57 -17.49 2.34
CA ALA A 15 12.34 -16.05 2.32
C ALA A 15 12.75 -15.39 3.65
N MET A 16 12.41 -16.00 4.80
CA MET A 16 12.86 -15.50 6.11
C MET A 16 14.39 -15.56 6.26
N ARG A 17 15.05 -16.59 5.73
CA ARG A 17 16.52 -16.70 5.74
C ARG A 17 17.17 -15.61 4.88
N GLN A 18 16.60 -15.32 3.70
CA GLN A 18 17.07 -14.25 2.83
C GLN A 18 16.96 -12.88 3.49
N VAL A 19 15.81 -12.60 4.13
CA VAL A 19 15.61 -11.36 4.89
C VAL A 19 16.59 -11.26 6.06
N ALA A 20 16.76 -12.33 6.83
CA ALA A 20 17.70 -12.37 7.95
C ALA A 20 19.15 -12.09 7.50
N GLN A 21 19.53 -12.65 6.34
CA GLN A 21 20.85 -12.41 5.75
C GLN A 21 21.06 -10.95 5.34
N ASP A 22 20.08 -10.33 4.67
CA ASP A 22 20.14 -8.91 4.25
C ASP A 22 20.16 -7.94 5.46
N GLU A 23 19.44 -8.29 6.52
CA GLU A 23 19.31 -7.47 7.72
C GLU A 23 20.40 -7.76 8.78
N HIS A 24 21.22 -8.79 8.56
CA HIS A 24 22.21 -9.28 9.51
C HIS A 24 21.60 -9.65 10.88
N LEU A 25 20.45 -10.32 10.85
CA LEU A 25 19.70 -10.78 12.03
C LEU A 25 19.61 -12.30 12.07
N ASP A 26 19.15 -12.85 13.21
CA ASP A 26 18.84 -14.27 13.33
C ASP A 26 17.56 -14.60 12.54
N PRO A 27 17.53 -15.65 11.69
CA PRO A 27 16.31 -16.11 11.03
C PRO A 27 15.13 -16.38 11.98
N GLU A 28 15.39 -16.79 13.22
CA GLU A 28 14.34 -16.99 14.22
C GLU A 28 13.74 -15.65 14.70
N GLU A 29 14.53 -14.59 14.75
CA GLU A 29 14.04 -13.25 15.06
C GLU A 29 13.12 -12.72 13.96
N ILE A 30 13.48 -12.97 12.69
CA ILE A 30 12.60 -12.66 11.54
C ILE A 30 11.31 -13.47 11.65
N ARG A 31 11.40 -14.79 11.82
CA ARG A 31 10.23 -15.67 11.93
C ARG A 31 9.28 -15.22 13.05
N SER A 32 9.79 -14.89 14.25
CA SER A 32 8.95 -14.43 15.36
C SER A 32 8.22 -13.13 15.01
N ARG A 33 8.92 -12.15 14.44
CA ARG A 33 8.31 -10.86 14.05
C ARG A 33 7.29 -11.01 12.93
N VAL A 34 7.50 -11.93 11.99
CA VAL A 34 6.49 -12.29 10.98
C VAL A 34 5.28 -12.94 11.66
N ALA A 35 5.47 -13.89 12.57
CA ALA A 35 4.37 -14.57 13.28
C ALA A 35 3.48 -13.60 14.09
N GLU A 36 4.10 -12.57 14.68
CA GLU A 36 3.45 -11.47 15.40
C GLU A 36 2.75 -10.46 14.46
N GLY A 37 3.12 -10.44 13.17
CA GLY A 37 2.64 -9.49 12.18
C GLY A 37 3.28 -8.10 12.28
N CYS A 38 4.43 -8.00 12.94
CA CYS A 38 5.24 -6.78 13.06
C CYS A 38 6.26 -6.62 11.92
N VAL A 39 6.48 -7.70 11.16
CA VAL A 39 7.22 -7.73 9.90
C VAL A 39 6.38 -8.44 8.85
N VAL A 40 6.38 -7.94 7.62
CA VAL A 40 5.85 -8.63 6.44
C VAL A 40 6.96 -8.90 5.45
N ILE A 41 6.79 -9.93 4.63
CA ILE A 41 7.67 -10.28 3.52
C ILE A 41 6.77 -10.36 2.27
N PRO A 42 6.56 -9.24 1.55
CA PRO A 42 5.79 -9.22 0.31
C PRO A 42 6.53 -10.07 -0.73
N LYS A 43 6.05 -11.29 -0.93
CA LYS A 43 6.73 -12.30 -1.74
C LYS A 43 5.70 -13.25 -2.32
N ASN A 44 5.02 -12.79 -3.37
CA ASN A 44 4.04 -13.61 -4.05
C ASN A 44 4.71 -14.87 -4.61
N SER A 45 4.04 -16.01 -4.48
CA SER A 45 4.52 -17.30 -4.98
C SER A 45 4.87 -17.33 -6.48
N HIS A 46 4.33 -16.41 -7.28
CA HIS A 46 4.55 -16.31 -8.73
C HIS A 46 5.68 -15.35 -9.13
N HIS A 47 6.33 -14.67 -8.19
CA HIS A 47 7.36 -13.68 -8.48
C HIS A 47 8.71 -14.09 -7.87
N ASP A 48 9.70 -14.33 -8.73
CA ASP A 48 11.04 -14.79 -8.32
C ASP A 48 12.04 -13.62 -8.21
N PHE A 49 12.60 -13.44 -7.02
CA PHE A 49 13.54 -12.37 -6.63
C PHE A 49 14.03 -12.62 -5.19
N GLN A 50 15.05 -11.90 -4.73
CA GLN A 50 15.54 -12.02 -3.35
C GLN A 50 14.59 -11.33 -2.37
N ALA A 51 14.01 -12.09 -1.44
CA ALA A 51 13.01 -11.61 -0.50
C ALA A 51 13.54 -10.47 0.39
N ARG A 52 12.67 -9.49 0.64
CA ARG A 52 12.92 -8.33 1.52
C ARG A 52 11.84 -8.26 2.58
N GLY A 53 12.22 -7.91 3.81
CA GLY A 53 11.30 -7.73 4.92
C GLY A 53 10.97 -6.25 5.13
N VAL A 54 9.73 -5.96 5.52
CA VAL A 54 9.28 -4.61 5.89
C VAL A 54 8.71 -4.69 7.30
N GLY A 55 9.27 -3.93 8.24
CA GLY A 55 8.71 -3.85 9.59
C GLY A 55 9.71 -3.59 10.70
N GLN A 56 9.25 -3.82 11.92
CA GLN A 56 9.93 -3.39 13.13
C GLN A 56 11.33 -4.00 13.26
N GLY A 57 12.32 -3.14 13.51
CA GLY A 57 13.70 -3.52 13.78
C GLY A 57 14.47 -3.97 12.54
N LEU A 58 13.94 -3.74 11.34
CA LEU A 58 14.63 -3.88 10.06
C LEU A 58 15.07 -2.49 9.57
N LYS A 59 15.93 -2.43 8.54
CA LYS A 59 16.20 -1.18 7.83
C LYS A 59 14.90 -0.65 7.20
N THR A 60 14.63 0.65 7.34
CA THR A 60 13.50 1.30 6.65
C THR A 60 13.65 1.13 5.13
N LYS A 61 12.58 0.66 4.49
CA LYS A 61 12.55 0.41 3.04
C LYS A 61 12.09 1.63 2.27
N VAL A 62 12.42 1.70 0.99
CA VAL A 62 11.99 2.79 0.09
C VAL A 62 11.27 2.24 -1.14
N ASN A 63 10.10 2.80 -1.46
CA ASN A 63 9.33 2.51 -2.67
C ASN A 63 9.48 3.64 -3.70
N ALA A 64 9.63 3.26 -4.97
CA ALA A 64 9.50 4.18 -6.10
C ALA A 64 8.20 3.89 -6.88
N ASN A 65 7.47 4.94 -7.28
CA ASN A 65 6.30 4.80 -8.13
C ASN A 65 6.68 5.05 -9.60
N ILE A 66 6.29 4.12 -10.47
CA ILE A 66 6.36 4.27 -11.93
C ILE A 66 4.96 4.07 -12.52
N GLY A 67 4.85 4.08 -13.85
CA GLY A 67 3.63 3.70 -14.53
C GLY A 67 3.25 4.63 -15.67
N THR A 68 2.43 4.10 -16.56
CA THR A 68 1.92 4.80 -17.73
C THR A 68 0.64 5.60 -17.45
N SER A 69 0.30 6.47 -18.39
CA SER A 69 -0.94 7.25 -18.38
C SER A 69 -1.63 7.19 -19.75
N PRO A 70 -2.92 7.55 -19.86
CA PRO A 70 -3.58 7.67 -21.15
C PRO A 70 -2.88 8.63 -22.13
N SER A 71 -2.12 9.59 -21.62
CA SER A 71 -1.37 10.57 -22.43
C SER A 71 0.01 10.09 -22.87
N HIS A 72 0.63 9.16 -22.13
CA HIS A 72 1.98 8.67 -22.41
C HIS A 72 2.13 7.25 -21.87
N PHE A 73 2.34 6.29 -22.76
CA PHE A 73 2.44 4.87 -22.46
C PHE A 73 3.53 4.22 -23.34
N ASP A 74 4.72 4.05 -22.78
CA ASP A 74 5.86 3.40 -23.45
C ASP A 74 6.46 2.35 -22.51
N LEU A 75 6.40 1.08 -22.92
CA LEU A 75 6.87 -0.03 -22.09
C LEU A 75 8.38 -0.01 -21.88
N ASP A 76 9.16 0.36 -22.90
CA ASP A 76 10.61 0.37 -22.80
C ASP A 76 11.07 1.48 -21.84
N GLU A 77 10.36 2.62 -21.82
CA GLU A 77 10.57 3.66 -20.82
C GLU A 77 10.22 3.19 -19.40
N GLU A 78 9.11 2.48 -19.20
CA GLU A 78 8.76 1.97 -17.85
C GLU A 78 9.77 0.95 -17.34
N LEU A 79 10.25 0.03 -18.19
CA LEU A 79 11.31 -0.91 -17.82
C LEU A 79 12.62 -0.18 -17.47
N LYS A 80 12.95 0.88 -18.22
CA LYS A 80 14.12 1.72 -17.90
C LYS A 80 13.94 2.48 -16.58
N LYS A 81 12.73 2.97 -16.26
CA LYS A 81 12.44 3.62 -14.98
C LYS A 81 12.59 2.64 -13.83
N LEU A 82 12.12 1.40 -13.98
CA LEU A 82 12.33 0.32 -13.03
C LEU A 82 13.84 0.08 -12.79
N ASP A 83 14.62 -0.07 -13.85
CA ASP A 83 16.08 -0.25 -13.74
C ASP A 83 16.75 0.91 -12.98
N VAL A 84 16.38 2.15 -13.30
CA VAL A 84 16.92 3.35 -12.65
C VAL A 84 16.53 3.41 -11.17
N ALA A 85 15.28 3.09 -10.83
CA ALA A 85 14.80 3.08 -9.44
C ALA A 85 15.54 2.02 -8.61
N VAL A 86 15.69 0.80 -9.14
CA VAL A 86 16.44 -0.27 -8.49
C VAL A 86 17.91 0.11 -8.33
N ALA A 87 18.54 0.69 -9.36
CA ALA A 87 19.93 1.14 -9.30
C ALA A 87 20.13 2.27 -8.27
N ALA A 88 19.11 3.09 -8.01
CA ALA A 88 19.10 4.11 -6.96
C ALA A 88 18.84 3.55 -5.55
N GLY A 89 18.55 2.25 -5.43
CA GLY A 89 18.36 1.57 -4.14
C GLY A 89 16.91 1.41 -3.70
N ALA A 90 15.93 1.53 -4.61
CA ALA A 90 14.55 1.21 -4.28
C ALA A 90 14.41 -0.27 -3.84
N ASP A 91 13.73 -0.49 -2.71
CA ASP A 91 13.42 -1.82 -2.18
C ASP A 91 12.14 -2.41 -2.78
N ALA A 92 11.28 -1.53 -3.30
CA ALA A 92 10.07 -1.87 -4.03
C ALA A 92 9.82 -0.86 -5.14
N VAL A 93 9.04 -1.31 -6.12
CA VAL A 93 8.46 -0.44 -7.13
C VAL A 93 6.95 -0.67 -7.20
N MET A 94 6.18 0.40 -7.16
CA MET A 94 4.75 0.33 -7.46
C MET A 94 4.48 0.73 -8.91
N ASP A 95 3.80 -0.15 -9.64
CA ASP A 95 3.29 0.16 -10.97
C ASP A 95 1.87 0.78 -10.84
N LEU A 96 1.79 2.08 -11.12
CA LEU A 96 0.56 2.87 -11.05
C LEU A 96 -0.03 3.14 -12.45
N SER A 97 0.31 2.29 -13.43
CA SER A 97 -0.12 2.40 -14.82
C SER A 97 -1.65 2.48 -14.99
N THR A 98 -2.07 3.39 -15.88
CA THR A 98 -3.49 3.65 -16.22
C THR A 98 -3.76 3.76 -17.72
N GLY A 99 -2.73 3.64 -18.56
CA GLY A 99 -2.86 3.72 -20.02
C GLY A 99 -2.08 2.66 -20.79
N GLY A 100 -2.50 2.41 -22.03
CA GLY A 100 -1.90 1.38 -22.88
C GLY A 100 -2.42 -0.02 -22.58
N ASP A 101 -1.67 -1.04 -23.04
CA ASP A 101 -1.95 -2.46 -22.77
C ASP A 101 -1.47 -2.83 -21.36
N LEU A 102 -2.32 -2.57 -20.36
CA LEU A 102 -1.97 -2.74 -18.96
C LEU A 102 -1.60 -4.18 -18.60
N ASP A 103 -2.23 -5.18 -19.22
CA ASP A 103 -1.90 -6.59 -18.97
C ASP A 103 -0.48 -6.93 -19.44
N ARG A 104 -0.09 -6.41 -20.62
CA ARG A 104 1.27 -6.54 -21.12
C ARG A 104 2.28 -5.78 -20.24
N ILE A 105 1.93 -4.56 -19.82
CA ILE A 105 2.80 -3.71 -19.01
C ILE A 105 3.09 -4.34 -17.63
N PHE A 106 2.04 -4.70 -16.87
CA PHE A 106 2.21 -5.32 -15.56
C PHE A 106 3.04 -6.59 -15.62
N LYS A 107 2.75 -7.50 -16.57
CA LYS A 107 3.51 -8.75 -16.73
C LYS A 107 4.97 -8.50 -17.08
N ALA A 108 5.25 -7.53 -17.93
CA ALA A 108 6.63 -7.19 -18.31
C ALA A 108 7.42 -6.61 -17.13
N ILE A 109 6.80 -5.72 -16.35
CA ILE A 109 7.42 -5.11 -15.15
C ILE A 109 7.69 -6.16 -14.08
N ILE A 110 6.72 -7.03 -13.78
CA ILE A 110 6.88 -8.10 -12.78
C ILE A 110 8.01 -9.06 -13.20
N ASN A 111 8.01 -9.52 -14.45
CA ASN A 111 9.04 -10.44 -14.93
C ASN A 111 10.45 -9.83 -14.97
N HIS A 112 10.57 -8.51 -15.05
CA HIS A 112 11.85 -7.80 -15.11
C HIS A 112 12.34 -7.37 -13.73
N SER A 113 11.45 -7.27 -12.74
CA SER A 113 11.76 -6.69 -11.43
C SER A 113 12.61 -7.63 -10.55
N PRO A 114 13.73 -7.15 -10.00
CA PRO A 114 14.48 -7.87 -8.97
C PRO A 114 14.05 -7.49 -7.54
N VAL A 115 12.98 -6.70 -7.39
CA VAL A 115 12.47 -6.16 -6.12
C VAL A 115 10.95 -6.30 -6.02
N MET A 116 10.39 -6.05 -4.85
CA MET A 116 8.95 -6.15 -4.61
C MET A 116 8.15 -5.29 -5.60
N ILE A 117 7.10 -5.83 -6.20
CA ILE A 117 6.16 -5.09 -7.04
C ILE A 117 4.82 -4.90 -6.33
N GLY A 118 4.41 -3.64 -6.24
CA GLY A 118 3.09 -3.27 -5.74
C GLY A 118 2.20 -2.63 -6.79
N THR A 119 0.89 -2.62 -6.55
CA THR A 119 -0.09 -1.99 -7.44
C THR A 119 -1.26 -1.40 -6.66
N VAL A 120 -2.12 -0.66 -7.37
CA VAL A 120 -3.41 -0.18 -6.86
C VAL A 120 -4.51 -0.73 -7.79
N PRO A 121 -5.05 -1.94 -7.54
CA PRO A 121 -5.88 -2.66 -8.52
C PRO A 121 -7.06 -1.86 -9.09
N ILE A 122 -7.70 -1.04 -8.25
CA ILE A 122 -8.82 -0.18 -8.66
C ILE A 122 -8.46 0.76 -9.82
N TYR A 123 -7.19 1.14 -10.01
CA TYR A 123 -6.77 1.98 -11.14
C TYR A 123 -6.96 1.29 -12.48
N LYS A 124 -6.59 0.00 -12.58
CA LYS A 124 -6.80 -0.76 -13.81
C LYS A 124 -8.29 -1.05 -14.02
N THR A 125 -9.02 -1.42 -12.98
CA THR A 125 -10.47 -1.64 -13.06
C THR A 125 -11.17 -0.40 -13.63
N ILE A 126 -10.89 0.79 -13.09
CA ILE A 126 -11.48 2.04 -13.58
C ILE A 126 -11.02 2.38 -15.00
N SER A 127 -9.74 2.20 -15.32
CA SER A 127 -9.20 2.48 -16.65
C SER A 127 -9.91 1.63 -17.73
N LYS A 128 -10.18 0.36 -17.43
CA LYS A 128 -10.95 -0.54 -18.29
C LYS A 128 -12.39 -0.07 -18.49
N VAL A 129 -13.07 0.27 -17.39
CA VAL A 129 -14.45 0.77 -17.42
C VAL A 129 -14.55 2.09 -18.21
N PHE A 130 -13.59 3.00 -18.07
CA PHE A 130 -13.55 4.23 -18.85
C PHE A 130 -13.31 4.01 -20.34
N ALA A 131 -12.46 3.03 -20.72
CA ALA A 131 -12.27 2.64 -22.11
C ALA A 131 -13.57 2.10 -22.75
N GLU A 132 -14.44 1.48 -21.94
CA GLU A 132 -15.78 1.02 -22.33
C GLU A 132 -16.85 2.14 -22.33
N LYS A 133 -16.46 3.40 -22.06
CA LYS A 133 -17.35 4.58 -21.92
C LYS A 133 -18.38 4.48 -20.79
N ARG A 134 -18.08 3.64 -19.78
CA ARG A 134 -18.83 3.56 -18.51
C ARG A 134 -18.26 4.55 -17.51
N VAL A 135 -19.02 4.85 -16.46
CA VAL A 135 -18.58 5.73 -15.36
C VAL A 135 -18.10 4.93 -14.16
N CYS A 136 -17.42 5.58 -13.22
CA CYS A 136 -16.88 4.93 -12.01
C CYS A 136 -17.97 4.17 -11.24
N ALA A 137 -19.20 4.71 -11.19
CA ALA A 137 -20.32 4.07 -10.52
C ALA A 137 -20.76 2.74 -11.15
N ASP A 138 -20.46 2.51 -12.43
CA ASP A 138 -20.90 1.31 -13.16
C ASP A 138 -20.02 0.09 -12.86
N VAL A 139 -18.87 0.28 -12.20
CA VAL A 139 -17.96 -0.81 -11.81
C VAL A 139 -18.70 -1.77 -10.92
N THR A 140 -18.68 -3.05 -11.25
CA THR A 140 -19.25 -4.08 -10.38
C THR A 140 -18.23 -4.49 -9.32
N GLU A 141 -18.72 -4.97 -8.18
CA GLU A 141 -17.85 -5.51 -7.13
C GLU A 141 -17.00 -6.67 -7.66
N ASN A 142 -17.55 -7.51 -8.54
CA ASN A 142 -16.81 -8.60 -9.17
C ASN A 142 -15.64 -8.08 -10.00
N GLU A 143 -15.83 -7.03 -10.81
CA GLU A 143 -14.71 -6.44 -11.57
C GLU A 143 -13.57 -5.92 -10.67
N ILE A 144 -13.87 -5.49 -9.44
CA ILE A 144 -12.84 -5.10 -8.47
C ILE A 144 -12.08 -6.33 -7.96
N PHE A 145 -12.80 -7.35 -7.49
CA PHE A 145 -12.19 -8.56 -6.93
C PHE A 145 -11.46 -9.39 -7.99
N ASP A 146 -12.02 -9.50 -9.19
CA ASP A 146 -11.44 -10.25 -10.31
C ASP A 146 -10.13 -9.60 -10.78
N GLU A 147 -10.03 -8.26 -10.73
CA GLU A 147 -8.78 -7.57 -11.03
C GLU A 147 -7.72 -7.79 -9.92
N ILE A 148 -8.11 -7.82 -8.65
CA ILE A 148 -7.20 -8.15 -7.55
C ILE A 148 -6.68 -9.58 -7.69
N ALA A 149 -7.57 -10.53 -8.00
CA ALA A 149 -7.21 -11.93 -8.22
C ALA A 149 -6.27 -12.09 -9.41
N HIS A 150 -6.59 -11.46 -10.55
CA HIS A 150 -5.73 -11.48 -11.73
C HIS A 150 -4.34 -10.91 -11.45
N GLN A 151 -4.24 -9.81 -10.70
CA GLN A 151 -2.95 -9.24 -10.32
C GLN A 151 -2.15 -10.14 -9.37
N ALA A 152 -2.84 -10.83 -8.45
CA ALA A 152 -2.23 -11.84 -7.61
C ALA A 152 -1.69 -13.03 -8.45
N GLU A 153 -2.45 -13.50 -9.45
CA GLU A 153 -2.05 -14.59 -10.33
C GLU A 153 -0.81 -14.27 -11.18
N ILE A 154 -0.63 -13.01 -11.60
CA ILE A 154 0.53 -12.59 -12.41
C ILE A 154 1.77 -12.24 -11.58
N GLY A 155 1.70 -12.31 -10.24
CA GLY A 155 2.86 -12.15 -9.36
C GLY A 155 3.02 -10.79 -8.69
N VAL A 156 1.96 -9.99 -8.54
CA VAL A 156 2.04 -8.77 -7.71
C VAL A 156 2.27 -9.16 -6.23
N ASP A 157 3.26 -8.57 -5.57
CA ASP A 157 3.65 -8.94 -4.19
C ASP A 157 2.78 -8.28 -3.13
N PHE A 158 2.33 -7.06 -3.37
CA PHE A 158 1.41 -6.35 -2.50
C PHE A 158 0.42 -5.48 -3.25
N VAL A 159 -0.79 -5.38 -2.74
CA VAL A 159 -1.86 -4.58 -3.35
C VAL A 159 -2.34 -3.50 -2.39
N THR A 160 -2.40 -2.27 -2.87
CA THR A 160 -3.04 -1.16 -2.16
C THR A 160 -4.54 -1.22 -2.34
N VAL A 161 -5.25 -1.45 -1.24
CA VAL A 161 -6.69 -1.60 -1.19
C VAL A 161 -7.30 -0.62 -0.20
N HIS A 162 -8.22 0.22 -0.68
CA HIS A 162 -8.79 1.33 0.09
C HIS A 162 -9.99 0.86 0.93
N CYS A 163 -9.81 -0.20 1.71
CA CYS A 163 -10.87 -0.80 2.53
C CYS A 163 -11.31 0.08 3.71
N GLY A 164 -10.49 1.08 4.07
CA GLY A 164 -10.80 2.06 5.10
C GLY A 164 -11.84 3.11 4.69
N ILE A 165 -12.07 3.26 3.38
CA ILE A 165 -13.12 4.14 2.85
C ILE A 165 -14.48 3.47 3.02
N THR A 166 -15.13 3.72 4.14
CA THR A 166 -16.49 3.27 4.46
C THR A 166 -17.48 4.43 4.47
N ARG A 167 -18.79 4.14 4.50
CA ARG A 167 -19.82 5.18 4.75
C ARG A 167 -19.56 5.95 6.05
N GLN A 168 -19.02 5.29 7.08
CA GLN A 168 -18.59 5.93 8.33
C GLN A 168 -17.43 6.91 8.09
N SER A 169 -16.39 6.50 7.37
CA SER A 169 -15.24 7.36 7.08
C SER A 169 -15.62 8.56 6.20
N ILE A 170 -16.52 8.37 5.23
CA ILE A 170 -17.07 9.44 4.37
C ILE A 170 -17.89 10.42 5.21
N LYS A 171 -18.65 9.94 6.20
CA LYS A 171 -19.35 10.82 7.14
C LYS A 171 -18.37 11.64 7.98
N ALA A 172 -17.27 11.05 8.43
CA ALA A 172 -16.20 11.78 9.14
C ALA A 172 -15.56 12.85 8.26
N LEU A 173 -15.28 12.55 6.99
CA LEU A 173 -14.81 13.52 6.00
C LEU A 173 -15.81 14.67 5.79
N ARG A 174 -17.11 14.39 5.66
CA ARG A 174 -18.12 15.45 5.51
C ARG A 174 -18.26 16.33 6.74
N ALA A 175 -17.90 15.81 7.91
CA ALA A 175 -17.90 16.55 9.17
C ALA A 175 -16.58 17.31 9.40
N SER A 176 -15.53 17.06 8.60
CA SER A 176 -14.27 17.75 8.73
C SER A 176 -14.26 19.08 7.97
N SER A 177 -13.36 19.97 8.37
CA SER A 177 -13.16 21.27 7.74
C SER A 177 -11.94 21.25 6.81
N ARG A 178 -11.74 20.15 6.08
CA ARG A 178 -10.55 19.98 5.23
C ARG A 178 -10.45 21.06 4.17
N LEU A 179 -9.24 21.56 3.95
CA LEU A 179 -8.93 22.52 2.91
C LEU A 179 -8.81 21.84 1.53
N MET A 180 -8.19 20.66 1.45
CA MET A 180 -8.00 19.95 0.18
C MET A 180 -8.94 18.74 -0.01
N GLY A 181 -9.80 18.46 0.97
CA GLY A 181 -10.74 17.36 0.90
C GLY A 181 -10.06 15.99 0.83
N MET A 182 -10.35 15.22 -0.22
CA MET A 182 -9.75 13.91 -0.46
C MET A 182 -8.73 13.99 -1.59
N VAL A 183 -7.47 13.66 -1.29
CA VAL A 183 -6.37 13.70 -2.26
C VAL A 183 -5.91 12.32 -2.74
N SER A 184 -6.39 11.25 -2.09
CA SER A 184 -6.17 9.89 -2.60
C SER A 184 -7.02 9.65 -3.84
N ARG A 185 -6.37 9.26 -4.94
CA ARG A 185 -7.07 8.86 -6.17
C ARG A 185 -7.93 7.62 -5.92
N GLY A 186 -7.36 6.55 -5.36
CA GLY A 186 -8.09 5.32 -5.09
C GLY A 186 -9.18 5.52 -4.03
N GLY A 187 -8.90 6.33 -3.00
CA GLY A 187 -9.90 6.73 -2.03
C GLY A 187 -11.08 7.48 -2.65
N SER A 188 -10.80 8.43 -3.55
CA SER A 188 -11.83 9.25 -4.21
C SER A 188 -12.72 8.42 -5.11
N LEU A 189 -12.12 7.49 -5.87
CA LEU A 189 -12.84 6.55 -6.72
C LEU A 189 -13.78 5.66 -5.88
N MET A 190 -13.29 5.12 -4.76
CA MET A 190 -14.13 4.32 -3.86
C MET A 190 -15.24 5.13 -3.19
N ALA A 191 -14.96 6.35 -2.76
CA ALA A 191 -15.96 7.23 -2.16
C ALA A 191 -17.06 7.60 -3.16
N GLU A 192 -16.70 7.90 -4.42
CA GLU A 192 -17.65 8.15 -5.50
C GLU A 192 -18.52 6.91 -5.74
N TRP A 193 -17.91 5.73 -5.86
CA TRP A 193 -18.61 4.47 -6.07
C TRP A 193 -19.65 4.19 -4.97
N ILE A 194 -19.26 4.33 -3.70
CA ILE A 194 -20.13 4.17 -2.52
C ILE A 194 -21.30 5.16 -2.56
N MET A 195 -21.01 6.43 -2.85
CA MET A 195 -22.03 7.48 -2.87
C MET A 195 -23.04 7.32 -4.00
N LYS A 196 -22.62 6.80 -5.15
CA LYS A 196 -23.48 6.62 -6.33
C LYS A 196 -24.32 5.35 -6.26
N ASN A 197 -23.79 4.29 -5.65
CA ASN A 197 -24.49 3.02 -5.47
C ASN A 197 -25.27 2.91 -4.15
N ASP A 198 -25.14 3.90 -3.25
CA ASP A 198 -25.75 3.94 -1.90
C ASP A 198 -25.57 2.64 -1.10
N THR A 199 -24.40 2.02 -1.26
CA THR A 199 -24.01 0.77 -0.59
C THR A 199 -22.69 0.96 0.14
N GLU A 200 -22.27 -0.03 0.94
CA GLU A 200 -20.97 0.01 1.61
C GLU A 200 -19.82 -0.37 0.64
N ASN A 201 -18.59 -0.01 0.99
CA ASN A 201 -17.41 -0.42 0.23
C ASN A 201 -17.32 -1.95 0.13
N PRO A 202 -17.26 -2.53 -1.08
CA PRO A 202 -17.22 -3.98 -1.25
C PRO A 202 -15.95 -4.59 -0.67
N LEU A 203 -14.83 -3.87 -0.68
CA LEU A 203 -13.58 -4.31 -0.09
C LEU A 203 -13.64 -4.31 1.45
N TYR A 204 -14.56 -3.56 2.05
CA TYR A 204 -14.82 -3.58 3.49
C TYR A 204 -15.87 -4.64 3.86
N GLU A 205 -17.02 -4.63 3.18
CA GLU A 205 -18.15 -5.50 3.46
C GLU A 205 -17.81 -6.97 3.18
N LYS A 206 -17.10 -7.23 2.07
CA LYS A 206 -16.67 -8.57 1.64
C LYS A 206 -15.18 -8.77 1.85
N PHE A 207 -14.64 -8.24 2.95
CA PHE A 207 -13.21 -8.35 3.26
C PHE A 207 -12.73 -9.80 3.31
N ASP A 208 -13.55 -10.76 3.73
CA ASP A 208 -13.15 -12.18 3.76
C ASP A 208 -12.84 -12.72 2.34
N ARG A 209 -13.58 -12.27 1.30
CA ARG A 209 -13.27 -12.59 -0.10
C ARG A 209 -11.91 -12.03 -0.52
N LEU A 210 -11.55 -10.84 -0.05
CA LEU A 210 -10.23 -10.25 -0.30
C LEU A 210 -9.12 -11.06 0.40
N LEU A 211 -9.38 -11.53 1.63
CA LEU A 211 -8.45 -12.36 2.38
C LEU A 211 -8.21 -13.71 1.69
N ASP A 212 -9.25 -14.35 1.16
CA ASP A 212 -9.13 -15.60 0.41
C ASP A 212 -8.18 -15.44 -0.80
N ILE A 213 -8.37 -14.37 -1.60
CA ILE A 213 -7.52 -14.07 -2.76
C ILE A 213 -6.07 -13.83 -2.32
N ALA A 214 -5.85 -12.98 -1.30
CA ALA A 214 -4.51 -12.63 -0.85
C ALA A 214 -3.76 -13.85 -0.28
N ARG A 215 -4.47 -14.71 0.47
CA ARG A 215 -3.94 -15.92 1.09
C ARG A 215 -3.54 -16.98 0.06
N GLU A 216 -4.28 -17.11 -1.04
CA GLU A 216 -4.00 -18.09 -2.09
C GLU A 216 -2.60 -17.92 -2.71
N HIS A 217 -2.17 -16.66 -2.87
CA HIS A 217 -0.93 -16.31 -3.57
C HIS A 217 0.18 -15.73 -2.68
N ASP A 218 -0.07 -15.60 -1.36
CA ASP A 218 0.79 -14.89 -0.40
C ASP A 218 1.02 -13.41 -0.76
N VAL A 219 -0.05 -12.75 -1.23
CA VAL A 219 -0.04 -11.30 -1.49
C VAL A 219 -0.19 -10.57 -0.16
N THR A 220 0.68 -9.59 0.07
CA THR A 220 0.56 -8.69 1.22
C THR A 220 -0.49 -7.62 0.96
N LEU A 221 -1.42 -7.42 1.89
CA LEU A 221 -2.37 -6.31 1.80
C LEU A 221 -1.71 -5.03 2.30
N SER A 222 -1.60 -4.03 1.42
CA SER A 222 -1.30 -2.65 1.80
C SER A 222 -2.63 -1.92 2.01
N LEU A 223 -3.04 -1.75 3.26
CA LEU A 223 -4.32 -1.10 3.54
C LEU A 223 -4.19 0.40 3.33
N GLY A 224 -4.78 0.89 2.23
CA GLY A 224 -4.59 2.24 1.71
C GLY A 224 -5.20 3.35 2.57
N ASP A 225 -4.55 4.51 2.54
CA ASP A 225 -4.91 5.72 3.28
C ASP A 225 -5.77 6.69 2.44
N GLY A 226 -6.98 6.26 2.09
CA GLY A 226 -7.87 7.00 1.22
C GLY A 226 -8.23 8.41 1.75
N LEU A 227 -8.21 8.59 3.06
CA LEU A 227 -8.40 9.85 3.79
C LEU A 227 -7.08 10.42 4.31
N ARG A 228 -5.94 10.21 3.65
CA ARG A 228 -4.72 10.95 4.03
C ARG A 228 -4.88 12.47 3.85
N PRO A 229 -4.14 13.28 4.63
CA PRO A 229 -4.09 14.73 4.47
C PRO A 229 -3.30 15.14 3.23
N GLY A 230 -3.86 16.06 2.44
CA GLY A 230 -3.19 16.68 1.28
C GLY A 230 -2.51 18.02 1.56
N THR A 231 -2.65 18.51 2.78
CA THR A 231 -2.04 19.74 3.28
C THR A 231 -1.78 19.58 4.77
N ILE A 232 -0.76 20.27 5.29
CA ILE A 232 -0.46 20.28 6.73
C ILE A 232 -1.63 20.75 7.59
N PHE A 233 -2.59 21.49 7.02
CA PHE A 233 -3.81 21.93 7.71
C PHE A 233 -4.76 20.77 8.00
N ASP A 234 -4.82 19.79 7.10
CA ASP A 234 -5.72 18.63 7.17
C ASP A 234 -5.13 17.48 8.01
N ALA A 235 -3.88 17.63 8.46
CA ALA A 235 -3.12 16.60 9.16
C ALA A 235 -3.73 16.25 10.53
N GLU A 236 -3.86 14.94 10.76
CA GLU A 236 -4.40 14.32 11.98
C GLU A 236 -5.86 14.70 12.27
N ASP A 237 -6.64 15.01 11.22
CA ASP A 237 -8.05 15.33 11.37
C ASP A 237 -8.92 14.08 11.68
N GLY A 238 -10.18 14.32 12.06
CA GLY A 238 -11.10 13.24 12.41
C GLY A 238 -11.35 12.24 11.27
N ALA A 239 -11.18 12.66 10.00
CA ALA A 239 -11.36 11.79 8.85
C ALA A 239 -10.19 10.80 8.72
N GLN A 240 -8.94 11.30 8.81
CA GLN A 240 -7.73 10.46 8.81
C GLN A 240 -7.76 9.46 9.96
N ILE A 241 -8.05 9.92 11.18
CA ILE A 241 -8.05 9.05 12.36
C ILE A 241 -9.18 8.01 12.30
N THR A 242 -10.35 8.37 11.77
CA THR A 242 -11.45 7.41 11.58
C THR A 242 -11.04 6.28 10.65
N GLU A 243 -10.40 6.60 9.52
CA GLU A 243 -9.90 5.58 8.60
C GLU A 243 -8.85 4.70 9.29
N LEU A 244 -7.86 5.29 9.96
CA LEU A 244 -6.79 4.56 10.64
C LEU A 244 -7.33 3.54 11.67
N ILE A 245 -8.37 3.90 12.42
CA ILE A 245 -9.06 2.99 13.35
C ILE A 245 -9.65 1.79 12.60
N ILE A 246 -10.32 2.03 11.47
CA ILE A 246 -10.90 0.98 10.63
C ILE A 246 -9.78 0.07 10.10
N LEU A 247 -8.69 0.65 9.59
CA LEU A 247 -7.54 -0.11 9.09
C LEU A 247 -6.92 -0.99 10.18
N GLY A 248 -6.82 -0.51 11.42
CA GLY A 248 -6.34 -1.32 12.55
C GLY A 248 -7.24 -2.53 12.87
N GLN A 249 -8.56 -2.41 12.67
CA GLN A 249 -9.49 -3.54 12.81
C GLN A 249 -9.32 -4.55 11.68
N LEU A 250 -9.22 -4.07 10.43
CA LEU A 250 -9.02 -4.92 9.26
C LEU A 250 -7.67 -5.62 9.28
N ALA A 251 -6.62 -4.96 9.77
CA ALA A 251 -5.29 -5.57 9.94
C ALA A 251 -5.32 -6.77 10.89
N ARG A 252 -6.08 -6.68 11.99
CA ARG A 252 -6.29 -7.80 12.91
C ARG A 252 -6.99 -8.96 12.22
N ARG A 253 -8.07 -8.69 11.48
CA ARG A 253 -8.80 -9.69 10.69
C ARG A 253 -7.89 -10.37 9.66
N ALA A 254 -7.07 -9.60 8.94
CA ALA A 254 -6.13 -10.14 7.97
C ALA A 254 -5.12 -11.09 8.61
N ARG A 255 -4.53 -10.68 9.74
CA ARG A 255 -3.61 -11.52 10.51
C ARG A 255 -4.29 -12.78 11.01
N ASP A 256 -5.51 -12.70 11.53
CA ASP A 256 -6.25 -13.87 12.01
C ASP A 256 -6.51 -14.88 10.87
N ALA A 257 -6.71 -14.39 9.64
CA ALA A 257 -6.84 -15.20 8.43
C ALA A 257 -5.49 -15.64 7.81
N GLY A 258 -4.35 -15.37 8.46
CA GLY A 258 -3.03 -15.74 7.95
C GLY A 258 -2.56 -14.91 6.76
N VAL A 259 -3.13 -13.73 6.53
CA VAL A 259 -2.71 -12.80 5.47
C VAL A 259 -1.76 -11.74 6.05
N GLN A 260 -0.66 -11.49 5.34
CA GLN A 260 0.30 -10.44 5.68
C GLN A 260 -0.30 -9.06 5.40
N VAL A 261 -0.07 -8.09 6.29
CA VAL A 261 -0.68 -6.76 6.19
C VAL A 261 0.26 -5.65 6.63
N MET A 262 0.30 -4.58 5.86
CA MET A 262 0.87 -3.28 6.22
C MET A 262 -0.17 -2.17 6.06
N ILE A 263 0.07 -1.04 6.71
CA ILE A 263 -0.86 0.09 6.74
C ILE A 263 -0.23 1.24 5.97
N GLU A 264 -0.99 1.89 5.10
CA GLU A 264 -0.56 3.15 4.48
C GLU A 264 -0.87 4.34 5.38
N GLY A 265 -0.05 5.37 5.28
CA GLY A 265 -0.06 6.53 6.15
C GLY A 265 0.28 7.83 5.44
N PRO A 266 0.12 8.94 6.17
CA PRO A 266 -0.19 10.24 5.60
C PRO A 266 0.82 10.78 4.60
N GLY A 267 0.31 11.73 3.81
CA GLY A 267 1.08 12.59 2.91
C GLY A 267 1.60 13.83 3.61
N HIS A 268 0.75 14.82 3.89
CA HIS A 268 1.20 16.12 4.42
C HIS A 268 0.99 16.20 5.94
N VAL A 269 2.07 16.31 6.72
CA VAL A 269 2.02 16.34 8.18
C VAL A 269 3.08 17.31 8.71
N PRO A 270 2.71 18.36 9.48
CA PRO A 270 3.68 19.32 9.99
C PRO A 270 4.70 18.63 10.89
N LEU A 271 5.94 19.10 10.85
CA LEU A 271 7.12 18.49 11.48
C LEU A 271 6.88 18.04 12.94
N SER A 272 6.20 18.86 13.73
CA SER A 272 5.95 18.64 15.17
C SER A 272 4.96 17.50 15.46
N ARG A 273 4.23 17.02 14.45
CA ARG A 273 3.17 16.01 14.59
C ARG A 273 3.57 14.63 14.07
N ILE A 274 4.54 14.55 13.17
CA ILE A 274 5.00 13.30 12.53
C ILE A 274 5.26 12.17 13.54
N ALA A 275 6.01 12.45 14.61
CA ALA A 275 6.32 11.42 15.63
C ALA A 275 5.09 10.93 16.40
N GLY A 276 4.06 11.77 16.54
CA GLY A 276 2.78 11.42 17.15
C GLY A 276 1.99 10.46 16.26
N ASP A 277 1.89 10.78 14.97
CA ASP A 277 1.22 9.97 13.96
C ASP A 277 1.79 8.55 13.88
N MET A 278 3.13 8.40 13.82
CA MET A 278 3.78 7.08 13.79
C MET A 278 3.41 6.23 15.02
N LYS A 279 3.47 6.85 16.21
CA LYS A 279 3.15 6.17 17.47
C LYS A 279 1.67 5.83 17.58
N LEU A 280 0.79 6.61 16.95
CA LEU A 280 -0.65 6.37 16.94
C LEU A 280 -0.96 5.14 16.09
N GLN A 281 -0.41 5.06 14.87
CA GLN A 281 -0.59 3.89 14.01
C GLN A 281 -0.11 2.61 14.70
N LYS A 282 1.08 2.61 15.30
CA LYS A 282 1.62 1.40 15.95
C LYS A 282 0.71 0.88 17.07
N ARG A 283 0.06 1.78 17.80
CA ARG A 283 -0.90 1.41 18.85
C ARG A 283 -2.22 0.90 18.29
N LEU A 284 -2.80 1.61 17.32
CA LEU A 284 -4.12 1.26 16.77
C LEU A 284 -4.08 -0.01 15.91
N CYS A 285 -2.99 -0.22 15.19
CA CYS A 285 -2.82 -1.30 14.23
C CYS A 285 -1.97 -2.47 14.77
N GLY A 286 -1.73 -2.51 16.08
CA GLY A 286 -1.02 -3.63 16.74
C GLY A 286 0.37 -3.90 16.16
N GLY A 287 1.16 -2.84 15.95
CA GLY A 287 2.54 -2.94 15.45
C GLY A 287 2.69 -3.25 13.96
N ALA A 288 1.60 -3.25 13.17
CA ALA A 288 1.68 -3.49 11.73
C ALA A 288 2.70 -2.55 11.06
N PRO A 289 3.47 -3.02 10.05
CA PRO A 289 4.37 -2.17 9.31
C PRO A 289 3.65 -0.94 8.76
N TYR A 290 4.32 0.22 8.81
CA TYR A 290 3.74 1.49 8.41
C TYR A 290 4.45 2.06 7.17
N TYR A 291 3.66 2.27 6.13
CA TYR A 291 4.08 2.70 4.80
C TYR A 291 3.58 4.13 4.53
N VAL A 292 4.47 5.12 4.53
CA VAL A 292 4.08 6.55 4.50
C VAL A 292 4.55 7.26 3.23
N LEU A 293 3.76 8.21 2.73
CA LEU A 293 4.10 9.02 1.56
C LEU A 293 4.81 10.31 1.96
N GLY A 294 6.14 10.32 1.98
CA GLY A 294 6.93 11.38 2.60
C GLY A 294 7.10 11.11 4.10
N PRO A 295 6.44 11.83 5.03
CA PRO A 295 5.45 12.90 4.81
C PRO A 295 6.06 14.28 4.51
N LEU A 296 5.27 15.19 3.93
CA LEU A 296 5.67 16.57 3.64
C LEU A 296 5.37 17.47 4.86
N PRO A 297 6.38 18.09 5.50
CA PRO A 297 6.20 18.97 6.65
C PRO A 297 5.78 20.40 6.28
N THR A 298 5.75 20.74 4.99
CA THR A 298 5.36 22.07 4.50
C THR A 298 4.82 21.99 3.07
N ASP A 299 3.90 22.89 2.73
CA ASP A 299 3.18 22.91 1.44
C ASP A 299 3.68 24.02 0.50
N ILE A 300 4.73 24.76 0.88
CA ILE A 300 5.13 26.02 0.22
C ILE A 300 6.28 25.87 -0.79
N ALA A 301 6.76 24.65 -1.04
CA ALA A 301 7.97 24.39 -1.81
C ALA A 301 7.73 23.51 -3.05
N ALA A 302 6.58 23.68 -3.71
CA ALA A 302 6.24 22.94 -4.92
C ALA A 302 7.39 22.92 -5.94
N GLY A 303 7.71 21.73 -6.46
CA GLY A 303 8.89 21.47 -7.31
C GLY A 303 10.15 21.03 -6.53
N TYR A 304 10.14 21.18 -5.21
CA TYR A 304 11.18 20.72 -4.28
C TYR A 304 10.64 19.76 -3.22
N ASP A 305 9.48 19.14 -3.50
CA ASP A 305 8.81 18.29 -2.52
C ASP A 305 9.61 17.03 -2.16
N HIS A 306 10.48 16.55 -3.05
CA HIS A 306 11.47 15.51 -2.70
C HIS A 306 12.34 15.91 -1.49
N ILE A 307 12.68 17.20 -1.34
CA ILE A 307 13.45 17.72 -0.20
C ILE A 307 12.57 17.84 1.04
N THR A 308 11.35 18.37 0.90
CA THR A 308 10.44 18.52 2.04
C THR A 308 10.04 17.14 2.59
N ALA A 309 9.67 16.22 1.70
CA ALA A 309 9.35 14.83 2.01
C ALA A 309 10.54 14.08 2.61
N ALA A 310 11.78 14.32 2.16
CA ALA A 310 12.95 13.70 2.77
C ALA A 310 13.12 14.10 4.25
N ILE A 311 12.85 15.36 4.60
CA ILE A 311 12.90 15.83 6.00
C ILE A 311 11.85 15.12 6.85
N GLY A 312 10.60 15.07 6.38
CA GLY A 312 9.53 14.43 7.13
C GLY A 312 9.67 12.91 7.19
N GLY A 313 10.08 12.28 6.09
CA GLY A 313 10.33 10.84 5.98
C GLY A 313 11.46 10.37 6.89
N ALA A 314 12.54 11.14 7.03
CA ALA A 314 13.61 10.83 7.99
C ALA A 314 13.09 10.84 9.44
N ILE A 315 12.24 11.80 9.80
CA ILE A 315 11.62 11.87 11.13
C ILE A 315 10.61 10.74 11.33
N ALA A 316 9.82 10.41 10.31
CA ALA A 316 8.86 9.31 10.34
C ALA A 316 9.58 7.97 10.55
N ALA A 317 10.62 7.70 9.77
CA ALA A 317 11.46 6.50 9.89
C ALA A 317 12.07 6.37 11.29
N ALA A 318 12.64 7.46 11.83
CA ALA A 318 13.18 7.49 13.18
C ALA A 318 12.13 7.25 14.29
N ASN A 319 10.84 7.38 13.98
CA ASN A 319 9.74 7.22 14.94
C ASN A 319 8.81 6.03 14.63
N GLY A 320 9.17 5.17 13.68
CA GLY A 320 8.49 3.90 13.44
C GLY A 320 7.81 3.73 12.09
N ALA A 321 8.07 4.59 11.09
CA ALA A 321 7.79 4.21 9.70
C ALA A 321 8.79 3.13 9.24
N ASP A 322 8.27 2.07 8.64
CA ASP A 322 9.08 0.94 8.18
C ASP A 322 9.31 0.98 6.67
N PHE A 323 8.48 1.75 5.95
CA PHE A 323 8.49 1.85 4.51
C PHE A 323 8.15 3.30 4.09
N LEU A 324 8.96 3.89 3.22
CA LEU A 324 8.76 5.24 2.71
C LEU A 324 8.44 5.20 1.22
N CYS A 325 7.29 5.75 0.83
CA CYS A 325 7.00 6.04 -0.56
C CYS A 325 7.69 7.35 -0.92
N TYR A 326 8.51 7.33 -1.96
CA TYR A 326 9.24 8.52 -2.41
C TYR A 326 8.29 9.63 -2.91
N VAL A 327 8.83 10.84 -3.05
CA VAL A 327 8.15 12.03 -3.58
C VAL A 327 9.08 12.72 -4.55
#